data_AF-A0A5C8Q2R4-F1
#
_entry.id   AF-A0A5C8Q2R4-F1
#
_cell.length_a   1.000
_cell.length_b   1.000
_cell.length_c   1.000
_cell.angle_alpha   90.00
_cell.angle_beta   90.00
_cell.angle_gamma   90.00
#
_symmetry.space_group_name_H-M   'P 1'
#
loop_
_entity.id
_entity.type
_entity.pdbx_description
1 polymer ?
#
loop_
_entity_poly.entity_id
_entity_poly.type
_entity_poly.pdbx_seq_one_letter_code
_entity_poly.pdbx_strand_id
1 'polypeptide(L)'
;MDEQHGAWWTPGVPGQRVPGSLTRVENGWRLSLIGTLMVNAGGGDGLHLVPPHTIWGSCHGVPYTLLECFLDDEVRGPGPDVTDSASNDQWTMKWRVGQVVRGGEMAKETRFSSAQFEITGLPAWWATSGLRGPQVRPGAYSPPDDVVIALDDGTLHIGVREVRHLGRRARSVRERVVVMVKRDSGFTLDELEREITGPMRALVAIGVDEPVSVFNLLITRDDSPTKGRELRLAVDPPDGREPEEPKPGMHAPLPLSPSLVEVPSFIPAWLKLARRSSVPLDAVEPRQRSGSLQLQLLDVVNAAETLHRALHDEPAEHPFAARVRETLRASGEFNSDERRSVHDAVKVFVGVTLEKRLLALAEDLGPDVCEWLFNDAVRPWAMVTASIRNALSHGFPAPHGVHEDPGALVGALHLTEAVITLRLLTEAGLSSSADLTTQLGRHHRLRSLANQSVADWPALAHRINPQQWPQPRPDDS
;
A
#
# COMPACT_ATOMS: atom_id res chain seq x y z
N MET A 1 10.75 25.72 5.61
CA MET A 1 10.24 24.70 6.54
C MET A 1 9.52 25.48 7.60
N ASP A 2 8.22 25.25 7.75
CA ASP A 2 7.44 25.92 8.77
C ASP A 2 7.68 25.21 10.09
N GLU A 3 8.35 25.89 11.00
CA GLU A 3 8.61 25.41 12.36
C GLU A 3 7.50 25.90 13.29
N GLN A 4 6.86 24.98 14.00
CA GLN A 4 5.76 25.28 14.93
C GLN A 4 6.28 25.24 16.36
N HIS A 5 6.39 26.41 16.99
CA HIS A 5 6.84 26.52 18.39
C HIS A 5 5.65 26.42 19.35
N GLY A 6 5.82 25.65 20.41
CA GLY A 6 4.74 25.39 21.35
C GLY A 6 5.20 24.79 22.67
N ALA A 7 4.22 24.47 23.49
CA ALA A 7 4.38 23.68 24.69
C ALA A 7 3.85 22.26 24.44
N TRP A 8 4.52 21.26 24.99
CA TRP A 8 4.28 19.84 24.76
C TRP A 8 4.20 19.07 26.08
N TRP A 9 3.35 18.06 26.17
CA TRP A 9 3.15 17.28 27.39
C TRP A 9 2.62 15.87 27.08
N THR A 10 2.67 14.98 28.06
CA THR A 10 2.07 13.65 27.93
C THR A 10 0.62 13.65 28.42
N PRO A 11 -0.26 12.82 27.85
CA PRO A 11 -1.67 12.71 28.28
C PRO A 11 -1.83 12.42 29.79
N GLY A 12 -0.90 11.65 30.37
CA GLY A 12 -0.94 11.27 31.78
C GLY A 12 -0.55 12.39 32.75
N VAL A 13 0.17 13.42 32.29
CA VAL A 13 0.67 14.51 33.15
C VAL A 13 0.52 15.88 32.46
N PRO A 14 -0.72 16.37 32.23
CA PRO A 14 -0.97 17.59 31.45
C PRO A 14 -0.46 18.89 32.11
N GLY A 15 -0.16 18.85 33.41
CA GLY A 15 0.45 19.95 34.14
C GLY A 15 1.95 20.12 33.87
N GLN A 16 2.64 19.09 33.37
CA GLN A 16 4.07 19.15 33.06
C GLN A 16 4.25 19.46 31.58
N ARG A 17 4.38 20.76 31.27
CA ARG A 17 4.53 21.25 29.90
C ARG A 17 5.97 21.64 29.62
N VAL A 18 6.48 21.19 28.48
CA VAL A 18 7.87 21.36 28.05
C VAL A 18 7.89 22.18 26.75
N PRO A 19 8.69 23.25 26.65
CA PRO A 19 8.81 24.00 25.41
C PRO A 19 9.51 23.19 24.31
N GLY A 20 9.12 23.40 23.06
CA GLY A 20 9.75 22.75 21.92
C GLY A 20 9.22 23.20 20.56
N SER A 21 9.83 22.68 19.50
CA SER A 21 9.45 22.96 18.13
C SER A 21 9.16 21.69 17.33
N LEU A 22 8.04 21.72 16.61
CA LEU A 22 7.64 20.68 15.66
C LEU A 22 8.01 21.15 14.25
N THR A 23 8.77 20.33 13.53
CA THR A 23 9.26 20.64 12.18
C THR A 23 8.94 19.48 11.25
N ARG A 24 8.51 19.78 10.03
CA ARG A 24 8.37 18.78 8.97
C ARG A 24 9.73 18.46 8.36
N VAL A 25 10.02 17.18 8.20
CA VAL A 25 11.24 16.64 7.58
C VAL A 25 10.85 15.79 6.36
N GLU A 26 11.81 15.39 5.52
CA GLU A 26 11.55 14.64 4.28
C GLU A 26 10.68 13.38 4.50
N ASN A 27 10.88 12.69 5.62
CA ASN A 27 10.22 11.42 5.95
C ASN A 27 9.23 11.54 7.12
N GLY A 28 8.58 12.69 7.32
CA GLY A 28 7.54 12.87 8.33
C GLY A 28 7.77 14.08 9.23
N TRP A 29 7.59 13.91 10.54
CA TRP A 29 7.66 15.00 11.50
C TRP A 29 8.72 14.76 12.56
N ARG A 30 9.34 15.85 13.04
CA ARG A 30 10.31 15.84 14.13
C ARG A 30 9.92 16.86 15.18
N LEU A 31 9.83 16.41 16.43
CA LEU A 31 9.64 17.27 17.60
C LEU A 31 10.97 17.42 18.34
N SER A 32 11.43 18.64 18.54
CA SER A 32 12.61 18.98 19.34
C SER A 32 12.16 19.66 20.62
N LEU A 33 12.54 19.12 21.78
CA LEU A 33 12.14 19.61 23.10
C LEU A 33 13.33 20.22 23.84
N ILE A 34 13.06 21.27 24.60
CA ILE A 34 13.94 21.83 25.63
C ILE A 34 13.33 21.42 26.97
N GLY A 35 13.70 20.22 27.40
CA GLY A 35 13.30 19.56 28.63
C GLY A 35 13.01 18.08 28.44
N THR A 36 12.45 17.44 29.46
CA THR A 36 12.11 16.01 29.43
C THR A 36 10.60 15.78 29.61
N LEU A 37 10.04 14.92 28.76
CA LEU A 37 8.71 14.32 28.93
C LEU A 37 8.76 12.97 29.63
N MET A 38 9.96 12.45 29.90
CA MET A 38 10.17 11.19 30.60
C MET A 38 10.46 11.46 32.07
N VAL A 39 9.55 11.05 32.95
CA VAL A 39 9.70 11.23 34.40
C VAL A 39 10.58 10.12 35.01
N ASN A 40 10.79 8.98 34.33
CA ASN A 40 11.48 7.80 34.90
C ASN A 40 12.37 7.01 33.91
N ALA A 41 13.02 7.64 32.91
CA ALA A 41 13.95 6.92 32.02
C ALA A 41 15.37 6.71 32.61
N GLY A 42 15.49 6.75 33.95
CA GLY A 42 16.76 6.56 34.65
C GLY A 42 17.09 5.08 34.80
N GLY A 43 17.86 4.53 33.86
CA GLY A 43 18.48 3.22 33.97
C GLY A 43 19.62 3.11 32.95
N GLY A 44 20.85 3.31 33.41
CA GLY A 44 22.07 3.51 32.62
C GLY A 44 22.61 2.31 31.83
N ASP A 45 21.76 1.41 31.34
CA ASP A 45 22.18 0.31 30.48
C ASP A 45 21.29 0.20 29.23
N GLY A 46 21.94 0.29 28.07
CA GLY A 46 21.59 -0.30 26.76
C GLY A 46 20.13 -0.31 26.28
N LEU A 47 19.88 0.39 25.17
CA LEU A 47 18.74 0.16 24.25
C LEU A 47 17.38 -0.01 24.95
N HIS A 48 16.84 1.08 25.50
CA HIS A 48 15.43 1.13 25.85
C HIS A 48 14.61 1.29 24.57
N LEU A 49 13.94 0.22 24.15
CA LEU A 49 12.83 0.33 23.20
C LEU A 49 11.69 1.07 23.91
N VAL A 50 11.74 2.39 23.89
CA VAL A 50 10.65 3.24 24.38
C VAL A 50 9.44 2.96 23.48
N PRO A 51 8.32 2.44 24.00
CA PRO A 51 7.14 2.18 23.19
C PRO A 51 6.67 3.50 22.53
N PRO A 52 5.93 3.46 21.40
CA PRO A 52 5.45 4.69 20.77
C PRO A 52 4.58 5.49 21.77
N HIS A 53 4.90 6.77 21.96
CA HIS A 53 4.16 7.65 22.86
C HIS A 53 3.17 8.54 22.09
N THR A 54 2.06 8.86 22.75
CA THR A 54 1.22 10.00 22.35
C THR A 54 1.72 11.23 23.08
N ILE A 55 1.99 12.31 22.35
CA ILE A 55 2.40 13.61 22.90
C ILE A 55 1.34 14.63 22.50
N TRP A 56 0.84 15.38 23.47
CA TRP A 56 -0.04 16.51 23.23
C TRP A 56 0.77 17.81 23.19
N GLY A 57 0.25 18.82 22.51
CA GLY A 57 0.88 20.13 22.49
C GLY A 57 -0.06 21.25 22.11
N SER A 58 0.44 22.48 22.25
CA SER A 58 -0.24 23.67 21.78
C SER A 58 0.76 24.64 21.15
N CYS A 59 0.51 24.99 19.89
CA CYS A 59 1.26 26.03 19.17
C CYS A 59 0.32 27.20 18.90
N HIS A 60 0.67 28.39 19.40
CA HIS A 60 -0.16 29.61 19.26
C HIS A 60 -1.63 29.42 19.66
N GLY A 61 -1.90 28.64 20.72
CA GLY A 61 -3.25 28.36 21.20
C GLY A 61 -4.02 27.32 20.39
N VAL A 62 -3.44 26.76 19.32
CA VAL A 62 -4.01 25.65 18.57
C VAL A 62 -3.51 24.33 19.17
N PRO A 63 -4.41 23.42 19.59
CA PRO A 63 -4.00 22.12 20.13
C PRO A 63 -3.51 21.18 19.04
N TYR A 64 -2.55 20.32 19.40
CA TYR A 64 -1.95 19.29 18.57
C TYR A 64 -1.91 17.96 19.32
N THR A 65 -2.07 16.87 18.59
CA THR A 65 -1.76 15.51 19.04
C THR A 65 -0.72 14.92 18.10
N LEU A 66 0.37 14.42 18.67
CA LEU A 66 1.42 13.68 17.98
C LEU A 66 1.26 12.21 18.34
N LEU A 67 1.07 11.37 17.32
CA LEU A 67 0.92 9.94 17.47
C LEU A 67 2.21 9.24 17.03
N GLU A 68 2.43 8.05 17.58
CA GLU A 68 3.56 7.18 17.22
C GLU A 68 4.90 7.92 17.37
N CYS A 69 5.08 8.57 18.52
CA CYS A 69 6.31 9.29 18.82
C CYS A 69 7.39 8.32 19.29
N PHE A 70 8.50 8.28 18.57
CA PHE A 70 9.70 7.51 18.90
C PHE A 70 10.81 8.48 19.31
N LEU A 71 11.43 8.22 20.46
CA LEU A 71 12.58 8.99 20.89
C LEU A 71 13.77 8.67 19.97
N ASP A 72 14.41 9.71 19.44
CA ASP A 72 15.64 9.58 18.66
C ASP A 72 16.82 9.38 19.63
N ASP A 73 17.91 8.74 19.18
CA ASP A 73 19.07 8.43 20.04
C ASP A 73 19.79 9.70 20.56
N GLU A 74 19.46 10.88 20.00
CA GLU A 74 19.97 12.17 20.42
C GLU A 74 19.24 12.74 21.66
N VAL A 75 19.46 12.12 22.80
CA VAL A 75 19.14 12.70 24.11
C VAL A 75 20.40 13.35 24.68
N ARG A 76 20.35 14.64 24.99
CA ARG A 76 21.43 15.33 25.72
C ARG A 76 20.89 15.85 27.03
N GLY A 77 21.61 15.61 28.11
CA GLY A 77 21.25 16.06 29.45
C GLY A 77 22.48 16.06 30.36
N PRO A 78 22.33 16.55 31.59
CA PRO A 78 23.38 16.46 32.59
C PRO A 78 23.74 14.99 32.86
N GLY A 79 25.02 14.74 33.19
CA GLY A 79 25.50 13.39 33.50
C GLY A 79 24.76 12.76 34.69
N PRO A 80 24.82 11.43 34.85
CA PRO A 80 24.10 10.69 35.90
C PRO A 80 24.44 11.13 37.34
N ASP A 81 25.55 11.85 37.53
CA ASP A 81 26.01 12.35 38.84
C ASP A 81 25.35 13.68 39.27
N VAL A 82 24.50 14.30 38.45
CA VAL A 82 23.81 15.55 38.79
C VAL A 82 22.48 15.22 39.48
N THR A 83 22.49 15.22 40.82
CA THR A 83 21.34 14.89 41.68
C THR A 83 20.36 16.05 41.90
N ASP A 84 20.65 17.25 41.38
CA ASP A 84 19.73 18.39 41.44
C ASP A 84 18.62 18.24 40.38
N SER A 85 17.57 17.53 40.78
CA SER A 85 16.31 17.28 40.07
C SER A 85 15.46 18.53 39.78
N ALA A 86 16.00 19.74 39.99
CA ALA A 86 15.25 20.99 39.98
C ALA A 86 15.20 21.70 38.61
N SER A 87 15.95 21.25 37.61
CA SER A 87 16.07 21.94 36.33
C SER A 87 15.82 21.01 35.13
N ASN A 88 14.55 20.71 34.87
CA ASN A 88 14.14 19.98 33.66
C ASN A 88 14.66 20.63 32.37
N ASP A 89 14.97 21.92 32.37
CA ASP A 89 15.41 22.72 31.21
C ASP A 89 16.81 22.37 30.68
N GLN A 90 17.57 21.49 31.36
CA GLN A 90 18.90 21.06 30.92
C GLN A 90 18.89 19.89 29.93
N TRP A 91 17.72 19.30 29.68
CA TRP A 91 17.56 18.21 28.73
C TRP A 91 17.19 18.75 27.35
N THR A 92 17.73 18.15 26.30
CA THR A 92 17.23 18.31 24.94
C THR A 92 16.91 16.94 24.38
N MET A 93 15.69 16.78 23.85
CA MET A 93 15.21 15.51 23.28
C MET A 93 14.72 15.74 21.86
N LYS A 94 15.01 14.80 20.97
CA LYS A 94 14.42 14.75 19.64
C LYS A 94 13.51 13.54 19.52
N TRP A 95 12.35 13.75 18.95
CA TRP A 95 11.37 12.70 18.71
C TRP A 95 11.06 12.65 17.22
N ARG A 96 11.07 11.45 16.66
CA ARG A 96 10.44 11.16 15.38
C ARG A 96 8.95 10.97 15.63
N VAL A 97 8.12 11.63 14.83
CA VAL A 97 6.66 11.61 14.98
C VAL A 97 6.08 10.96 13.74
N GLY A 98 5.30 9.89 13.93
CA GLY A 98 4.65 9.18 12.84
C GLY A 98 3.52 10.01 12.21
N GLN A 99 2.66 10.60 13.03
CA GLN A 99 1.47 11.33 12.55
C GLN A 99 1.15 12.54 13.43
N VAL A 100 0.74 13.64 12.80
CA VAL A 100 0.35 14.88 13.47
C VAL A 100 -1.13 15.16 13.25
N VAL A 101 -1.87 15.38 14.33
CA VAL A 101 -3.26 15.87 14.28
C VAL A 101 -3.32 17.27 14.85
N ARG A 102 -3.82 18.22 14.06
CA ARG A 102 -4.02 19.62 14.42
C ARG A 102 -5.49 19.90 14.71
N GLY A 103 -5.75 20.59 15.81
CA GLY A 103 -7.08 21.09 16.19
C GLY A 103 -7.72 20.37 17.39
N GLY A 104 -7.05 19.37 17.99
CA GLY A 104 -7.58 18.67 19.14
C GLY A 104 -6.57 17.77 19.86
N GLU A 105 -6.83 17.52 21.14
CA GLU A 105 -6.21 16.49 21.96
C GLU A 105 -7.02 15.20 21.82
N MET A 106 -6.36 14.10 21.45
CA MET A 106 -7.03 12.81 21.23
C MET A 106 -6.18 11.64 21.69
N ALA A 107 -6.87 10.55 22.05
CA ALA A 107 -6.27 9.24 22.26
C ALA A 107 -6.18 8.49 20.92
N LYS A 108 -5.32 7.46 20.83
CA LYS A 108 -5.16 6.66 19.61
C LYS A 108 -6.45 5.93 19.23
N GLU A 109 -7.24 5.56 20.23
CA GLU A 109 -8.51 4.83 20.11
C GLU A 109 -9.71 5.75 19.82
N THR A 110 -9.48 7.06 19.66
CA THR A 110 -10.54 8.02 19.35
C THR A 110 -11.19 7.64 18.01
N ARG A 111 -12.52 7.51 18.00
CA ARG A 111 -13.30 7.24 16.79
C ARG A 111 -13.84 8.53 16.17
N PHE A 112 -13.86 8.56 14.85
CA PHE A 112 -14.34 9.66 14.01
C PHE A 112 -15.51 9.19 13.18
N SER A 113 -16.53 10.03 13.01
CA SER A 113 -17.74 9.67 12.27
C SER A 113 -17.60 9.91 10.77
N SER A 114 -16.72 10.84 10.38
CA SER A 114 -16.43 11.12 8.98
C SER A 114 -15.00 11.58 8.74
N ALA A 115 -14.54 11.36 7.52
CA ALA A 115 -13.25 11.83 7.03
C ALA A 115 -13.40 12.33 5.60
N GLN A 116 -12.58 13.31 5.25
CA GLN A 116 -12.48 13.89 3.92
C GLN A 116 -11.01 13.98 3.55
N PHE A 117 -10.63 13.52 2.36
CA PHE A 117 -9.25 13.58 1.90
C PHE A 117 -9.16 13.64 0.38
N GLU A 118 -7.96 13.88 -0.10
CA GLU A 118 -7.62 13.89 -1.52
C GLU A 118 -6.43 12.96 -1.77
N ILE A 119 -6.29 12.51 -3.02
CA ILE A 119 -5.18 11.66 -3.44
C ILE A 119 -4.57 12.29 -4.69
N THR A 120 -3.26 12.44 -4.74
CA THR A 120 -2.57 12.91 -5.95
C THR A 120 -2.86 11.97 -7.12
N GLY A 121 -3.14 12.50 -8.31
CA GLY A 121 -3.51 11.70 -9.47
C GLY A 121 -4.96 11.21 -9.51
N LEU A 122 -5.73 11.36 -8.42
CA LEU A 122 -7.16 11.03 -8.42
C LEU A 122 -7.96 11.80 -9.48
N PRO A 123 -7.70 13.09 -9.77
CA PRO A 123 -8.37 13.78 -10.88
C PRO A 123 -8.14 13.11 -12.24
N ALA A 124 -6.97 12.52 -12.49
CA ALA A 124 -6.69 11.80 -13.74
C ALA A 124 -7.38 10.44 -13.79
N TRP A 125 -7.50 9.77 -12.64
CA TRP A 125 -8.18 8.48 -12.51
C TRP A 125 -9.71 8.61 -12.56
N TRP A 126 -10.26 9.71 -12.05
CA TRP A 126 -11.69 9.89 -11.86
C TRP A 126 -12.42 10.34 -13.13
N ALA A 127 -13.34 9.51 -13.62
CA ALA A 127 -13.99 9.68 -14.92
C ALA A 127 -14.81 10.98 -15.10
N THR A 128 -15.28 11.61 -14.01
CA THR A 128 -16.07 12.85 -14.08
C THR A 128 -15.24 14.13 -13.95
N SER A 129 -13.93 14.04 -13.74
CA SER A 129 -13.04 15.21 -13.81
C SER A 129 -12.91 15.71 -15.26
N GLY A 130 -13.14 17.01 -15.48
CA GLY A 130 -13.45 17.58 -16.79
C GLY A 130 -12.67 18.85 -17.16
N LEU A 131 -11.96 19.52 -16.24
CA LEU A 131 -11.13 20.67 -16.58
C LEU A 131 -9.84 20.22 -17.29
N ARG A 132 -9.96 20.09 -18.62
CA ARG A 132 -8.87 19.70 -19.52
C ARG A 132 -8.20 20.94 -20.13
N GLY A 133 -6.93 21.16 -19.82
CA GLY A 133 -6.10 22.23 -20.40
C GLY A 133 -6.06 23.53 -19.58
N PRO A 134 -5.14 24.46 -19.91
CA PRO A 134 -4.71 25.50 -18.95
C PRO A 134 -5.75 26.59 -18.62
N GLN A 135 -6.87 26.73 -19.36
CA GLN A 135 -7.79 27.86 -19.19
C GLN A 135 -9.20 27.52 -19.66
N VAL A 136 -10.14 27.29 -18.74
CA VAL A 136 -11.58 27.38 -19.02
C VAL A 136 -12.07 28.74 -18.54
N ARG A 137 -12.91 29.41 -19.35
CA ARG A 137 -13.49 30.70 -18.95
C ARG A 137 -14.31 30.51 -17.66
N PRO A 138 -14.05 31.24 -16.57
CA PRO A 138 -14.64 31.03 -15.23
C PRO A 138 -16.17 31.14 -15.10
N GLY A 139 -16.91 31.36 -16.19
CA GLY A 139 -18.32 31.75 -16.14
C GLY A 139 -19.33 30.60 -16.22
N ALA A 140 -18.95 29.42 -16.71
CA ALA A 140 -19.92 28.37 -17.08
C ALA A 140 -19.57 26.96 -16.57
N TYR A 141 -18.53 26.82 -15.75
CA TYR A 141 -18.18 25.52 -15.18
C TYR A 141 -18.95 25.28 -13.88
N SER A 142 -19.66 24.15 -13.82
CA SER A 142 -20.27 23.60 -12.62
C SER A 142 -19.73 22.19 -12.43
N PRO A 143 -19.20 21.85 -11.24
CA PRO A 143 -18.72 20.50 -10.97
C PRO A 143 -19.89 19.50 -11.06
N PRO A 144 -19.64 18.28 -11.53
CA PRO A 144 -20.64 17.21 -11.51
C PRO A 144 -21.04 16.84 -10.08
N ASP A 145 -22.22 16.22 -9.94
CA ASP A 145 -22.69 15.68 -8.68
C ASP A 145 -21.75 14.58 -8.15
N ASP A 146 -21.72 14.44 -6.83
CA ASP A 146 -20.95 13.39 -6.15
C ASP A 146 -21.50 12.00 -6.50
N VAL A 147 -20.60 11.06 -6.72
CA VAL A 147 -20.98 9.64 -6.80
C VAL A 147 -21.04 9.10 -5.39
N VAL A 148 -22.24 8.67 -4.98
CA VAL A 148 -22.50 8.08 -3.67
C VAL A 148 -22.40 6.57 -3.75
N ILE A 149 -21.55 5.99 -2.90
CA ILE A 149 -21.22 4.58 -2.86
C ILE A 149 -21.62 4.04 -1.49
N ALA A 150 -22.48 3.03 -1.46
CA ALA A 150 -22.89 2.38 -0.23
C ALA A 150 -21.76 1.47 0.29
N LEU A 151 -21.46 1.57 1.58
CA LEU A 151 -20.58 0.65 2.30
C LEU A 151 -21.40 -0.19 3.28
N ASP A 152 -20.81 -1.27 3.80
CA ASP A 152 -21.46 -2.12 4.81
C ASP A 152 -21.90 -1.33 6.07
N ASP A 153 -21.14 -0.29 6.42
CA ASP A 153 -21.34 0.57 7.59
C ASP A 153 -21.17 2.05 7.19
N GLY A 154 -22.04 2.54 6.32
CA GLY A 154 -22.12 3.97 5.96
C GLY A 154 -21.98 4.25 4.47
N THR A 155 -21.37 5.38 4.12
CA THR A 155 -21.29 5.85 2.72
C THR A 155 -19.93 6.44 2.39
N LEU A 156 -19.52 6.28 1.13
CA LEU A 156 -18.36 6.93 0.54
C LEU A 156 -18.82 7.79 -0.65
N HIS A 157 -18.39 9.04 -0.69
CA HIS A 157 -18.72 10.01 -1.72
C HIS A 157 -17.44 10.39 -2.44
N ILE A 158 -17.44 10.36 -3.76
CA ILE A 158 -16.33 10.87 -4.56
C ILE A 158 -16.87 11.99 -5.44
N GLY A 159 -16.33 13.18 -5.24
CA GLY A 159 -16.88 14.42 -5.78
C GLY A 159 -15.83 15.35 -6.33
N VAL A 160 -16.20 16.11 -7.36
CA VAL A 160 -15.36 17.17 -7.89
C VAL A 160 -15.64 18.47 -7.13
N ARG A 161 -14.59 19.18 -6.74
CA ARG A 161 -14.64 20.48 -6.07
C ARG A 161 -13.92 21.50 -6.93
N GLU A 162 -14.49 22.69 -7.01
CA GLU A 162 -13.91 23.80 -7.75
C GLU A 162 -13.10 24.69 -6.81
N VAL A 163 -11.87 25.01 -7.19
CA VAL A 163 -11.05 26.06 -6.57
C VAL A 163 -10.83 27.17 -7.58
N ARG A 164 -11.34 28.37 -7.26
CA ARG A 164 -11.16 29.58 -8.08
C ARG A 164 -10.06 30.45 -7.50
N HIS A 165 -9.05 30.76 -8.30
CA HIS A 165 -8.10 31.82 -7.98
C HIS A 165 -8.40 33.07 -8.80
N LEU A 166 -8.74 34.16 -8.09
CA LEU A 166 -9.00 35.47 -8.65
C LEU A 166 -7.80 36.38 -8.40
N GLY A 167 -6.80 36.32 -9.29
CA GLY A 167 -5.68 37.26 -9.30
C GLY A 167 -6.01 38.53 -10.09
N ARG A 168 -5.25 39.61 -9.84
CA ARG A 168 -5.40 40.89 -10.58
C ARG A 168 -5.19 40.75 -12.09
N ARG A 169 -4.45 39.73 -12.55
CA ARG A 169 -4.07 39.52 -13.96
C ARG A 169 -4.49 38.16 -14.55
N ALA A 170 -4.95 37.23 -13.72
CA ALA A 170 -5.34 35.89 -14.15
C ALA A 170 -6.51 35.39 -13.31
N ARG A 171 -7.47 34.75 -13.98
CA ARG A 171 -8.50 33.95 -13.33
C ARG A 171 -8.21 32.51 -13.70
N SER A 172 -7.93 31.67 -12.72
CA SER A 172 -7.79 30.24 -12.92
C SER A 172 -8.86 29.50 -12.13
N VAL A 173 -9.31 28.40 -12.71
CA VAL A 173 -10.18 27.42 -12.07
C VAL A 173 -9.41 26.10 -12.06
N ARG A 174 -9.37 25.44 -10.91
CA ARG A 174 -8.79 24.11 -10.73
C ARG A 174 -9.85 23.17 -10.17
N GLU A 175 -9.90 21.96 -10.71
CA GLU A 175 -10.68 20.86 -10.14
C GLU A 175 -9.85 20.15 -9.07
N ARG A 176 -10.51 19.75 -8.00
CA ARG A 176 -9.98 18.84 -6.98
C ARG A 176 -10.97 17.71 -6.81
N VAL A 177 -10.50 16.47 -6.80
CA VAL A 177 -11.37 15.33 -6.53
C VAL A 177 -11.22 14.95 -5.07
N VAL A 178 -12.33 14.96 -4.34
CA VAL A 178 -12.38 14.75 -2.90
C VAL A 178 -13.12 13.45 -2.62
N VAL A 179 -12.55 12.64 -1.73
CA VAL A 179 -13.21 11.47 -1.16
C VAL A 179 -13.72 11.85 0.22
N MET A 180 -15.00 11.61 0.48
CA MET A 180 -15.62 11.77 1.80
C MET A 180 -16.17 10.42 2.24
N VAL A 181 -15.81 9.97 3.43
CA VAL A 181 -16.34 8.76 4.04
C VAL A 181 -17.09 9.11 5.31
N LYS A 182 -18.24 8.48 5.50
CA LYS A 182 -19.01 8.53 6.74
C LYS A 182 -19.32 7.10 7.17
N ARG A 183 -19.07 6.77 8.43
CA ARG A 183 -19.43 5.49 9.03
C ARG A 183 -20.31 5.69 10.25
N ASP A 184 -21.31 4.84 10.42
CA ASP A 184 -22.22 4.94 11.56
C ASP A 184 -21.54 4.42 12.84
N SER A 185 -20.66 3.41 12.74
CA SER A 185 -19.82 2.97 13.87
C SER A 185 -18.58 3.84 14.12
N GLY A 186 -18.33 4.81 13.24
CA GLY A 186 -17.09 5.58 13.18
C GLY A 186 -15.84 4.74 12.85
N PHE A 187 -14.66 5.36 12.90
CA PHE A 187 -13.37 4.68 12.69
C PHE A 187 -12.23 5.35 13.46
N THR A 188 -11.20 4.60 13.84
CA THR A 188 -9.91 5.17 14.27
C THR A 188 -9.08 5.61 13.06
N LEU A 189 -7.98 6.34 13.27
CA LEU A 189 -7.05 6.69 12.18
C LEU A 189 -6.43 5.44 11.55
N ASP A 190 -6.03 4.46 12.36
CA ASP A 190 -5.49 3.18 11.88
C ASP A 190 -6.53 2.41 11.03
N GLU A 191 -7.80 2.40 11.44
CA GLU A 191 -8.89 1.79 10.67
C GLU A 191 -9.14 2.54 9.37
N LEU A 192 -9.12 3.88 9.38
CA LEU A 192 -9.26 4.69 8.17
C LEU A 192 -8.14 4.40 7.17
N GLU A 193 -6.89 4.34 7.64
CA GLU A 193 -5.73 4.02 6.80
C GLU A 193 -5.81 2.62 6.20
N ARG A 194 -6.07 1.63 7.04
CA ARG A 194 -6.11 0.23 6.61
C ARG A 194 -7.30 -0.08 5.70
N GLU A 195 -8.45 0.57 5.91
CA GLU A 195 -9.71 0.15 5.28
C GLU A 195 -10.20 1.08 4.18
N ILE A 196 -9.71 2.33 4.12
CA ILE A 196 -10.20 3.33 3.17
C ILE A 196 -9.05 4.06 2.47
N THR A 197 -8.26 4.88 3.17
CA THR A 197 -7.26 5.75 2.52
C THR A 197 -6.14 4.94 1.87
N GLY A 198 -5.60 3.92 2.54
CA GLY A 198 -4.57 3.03 2.00
C GLY A 198 -5.05 2.27 0.74
N PRO A 199 -6.17 1.53 0.80
CA PRO A 199 -6.75 0.88 -0.38
C PRO A 199 -7.06 1.82 -1.54
N MET A 200 -7.62 3.01 -1.28
CA MET A 200 -7.93 3.99 -2.32
C MET A 200 -6.65 4.59 -2.92
N ARG A 201 -5.63 4.85 -2.09
CA ARG A 201 -4.31 5.32 -2.53
C ARG A 201 -3.67 4.32 -3.47
N ALA A 202 -3.66 3.04 -3.10
CA ALA A 202 -3.10 1.97 -3.94
C ALA A 202 -3.86 1.80 -5.26
N LEU A 203 -5.20 1.90 -5.26
CA LEU A 203 -6.00 1.85 -6.48
C LEU A 203 -5.63 2.98 -7.45
N VAL A 204 -5.54 4.20 -6.94
CA VAL A 204 -5.16 5.37 -7.75
C VAL A 204 -3.72 5.20 -8.25
N ALA A 205 -2.78 4.79 -7.39
CA ALA A 205 -1.38 4.57 -7.74
C ALA A 205 -1.24 3.55 -8.89
N ILE A 206 -1.93 2.41 -8.78
CA ILE A 206 -1.99 1.38 -9.83
C ILE A 206 -2.55 1.98 -11.12
N GLY A 207 -3.62 2.78 -11.03
CA GLY A 207 -4.25 3.39 -12.19
C GLY A 207 -3.40 4.43 -12.92
N VAL A 208 -2.61 5.22 -12.17
CA VAL A 208 -1.71 6.24 -12.72
C VAL A 208 -0.30 5.71 -13.03
N ASP A 209 0.05 4.51 -12.56
CA ASP A 209 1.38 3.89 -12.64
C ASP A 209 2.51 4.77 -12.05
N GLU A 210 2.18 5.54 -11.01
CA GLU A 210 3.08 6.45 -10.29
C GLU A 210 2.79 6.41 -8.78
N PRO A 211 3.80 6.67 -7.92
CA PRO A 211 3.56 6.83 -6.49
C PRO A 211 2.61 7.99 -6.20
N VAL A 212 1.60 7.76 -5.37
CA VAL A 212 0.62 8.79 -4.97
C VAL A 212 0.54 8.92 -3.45
N SER A 213 0.07 10.08 -3.01
CA SER A 213 -0.05 10.44 -1.59
C SER A 213 -1.47 10.85 -1.25
N VAL A 214 -1.92 10.50 -0.03
CA VAL A 214 -3.13 11.07 0.57
C VAL A 214 -2.76 12.40 1.22
N PHE A 215 -3.58 13.42 0.98
CA PHE A 215 -3.34 14.76 1.55
C PHE A 215 -4.66 15.47 1.87
N ASN A 216 -4.55 16.57 2.63
CA ASN A 216 -5.69 17.33 3.13
C ASN A 216 -6.74 16.45 3.83
N LEU A 217 -6.25 15.48 4.61
CA LEU A 217 -7.08 14.62 5.42
C LEU A 217 -7.67 15.42 6.60
N LEU A 218 -8.99 15.53 6.59
CA LEU A 218 -9.80 16.14 7.64
C LEU A 218 -10.67 15.05 8.27
N ILE A 219 -10.73 15.00 9.59
CA ILE A 219 -11.58 14.06 10.34
C ILE A 219 -12.55 14.84 11.23
N THR A 220 -13.75 14.31 11.41
CA THR A 220 -14.79 14.91 12.24
C THR A 220 -15.18 13.97 13.37
N ARG A 221 -15.34 14.54 14.56
CA ARG A 221 -15.78 13.82 15.77
C ARG A 221 -17.24 14.16 16.09
N ASP A 222 -18.04 13.16 16.43
CA ASP A 222 -19.46 13.36 16.78
C ASP A 222 -19.69 13.96 18.17
N ASP A 223 -18.68 13.94 19.02
CA ASP A 223 -18.81 14.26 20.46
C ASP A 223 -18.96 15.75 20.79
N SER A 224 -19.29 16.63 19.83
CA SER A 224 -19.41 18.07 20.12
C SER A 224 -20.61 18.33 21.04
N PRO A 225 -20.41 18.65 22.34
CA PRO A 225 -21.52 18.88 23.29
C PRO A 225 -22.25 20.19 22.99
N THR A 226 -21.69 21.01 22.10
CA THR A 226 -22.26 22.28 21.65
C THR A 226 -22.95 22.04 20.32
N LYS A 227 -24.29 22.04 20.35
CA LYS A 227 -25.15 22.07 19.16
C LYS A 227 -24.59 23.09 18.16
N GLY A 228 -23.99 22.60 17.06
CA GLY A 228 -23.78 23.38 15.84
C GLY A 228 -22.35 23.60 15.36
N ARG A 229 -21.28 23.08 16.02
CA ARG A 229 -19.93 23.15 15.43
C ARG A 229 -19.27 21.77 15.38
N GLU A 230 -19.27 21.17 14.18
CA GLU A 230 -18.42 20.04 13.84
C GLU A 230 -16.96 20.43 14.09
N LEU A 231 -16.29 19.73 15.01
CA LEU A 231 -14.87 19.90 15.22
C LEU A 231 -14.14 19.11 14.13
N ARG A 232 -13.57 19.83 13.16
CA ARG A 232 -12.74 19.25 12.11
C ARG A 232 -11.27 19.32 12.50
N LEU A 233 -10.62 18.17 12.54
CA LEU A 233 -9.20 18.02 12.84
C LEU A 233 -8.45 17.75 11.54
N ALA A 234 -7.28 18.36 11.36
CA ALA A 234 -6.43 18.13 10.19
C ALA A 234 -5.33 17.14 10.54
N VAL A 235 -5.14 16.13 9.69
CA VAL A 235 -4.12 15.09 9.83
C VAL A 235 -2.99 15.38 8.85
N ASP A 236 -1.76 15.41 9.35
CA ASP A 236 -0.53 15.76 8.63
C ASP A 236 -0.68 16.97 7.69
N PRO A 237 -1.16 18.12 8.22
CA PRO A 237 -1.48 19.27 7.40
C PRO A 237 -0.27 19.70 6.55
N PRO A 238 -0.46 20.04 5.27
CA PRO A 238 0.64 20.46 4.40
C PRO A 238 1.27 21.77 4.87
N ASP A 239 2.55 21.97 4.60
CA ASP A 239 3.33 23.20 4.90
C ASP A 239 2.97 24.36 3.94
N GLY A 240 1.69 24.48 3.57
CA GLY A 240 1.20 25.46 2.59
C GLY A 240 1.55 25.17 1.13
N ARG A 241 2.38 24.15 0.84
CA ARG A 241 2.61 23.61 -0.50
C ARG A 241 1.76 22.36 -0.70
N GLU A 242 0.87 22.40 -1.67
CA GLU A 242 0.17 21.19 -2.12
C GLU A 242 1.20 20.21 -2.72
N PRO A 243 0.98 18.88 -2.58
CA PRO A 243 1.81 17.89 -3.25
C PRO A 243 1.84 18.14 -4.76
N GLU A 244 2.97 17.79 -5.38
CA GLU A 244 3.07 17.81 -6.84
C GLU A 244 2.14 16.72 -7.40
N GLU A 245 1.29 17.10 -8.36
CA GLU A 245 0.46 16.13 -9.07
C GLU A 245 1.33 15.33 -10.05
N PRO A 246 1.06 14.02 -10.23
CA PRO A 246 1.61 13.21 -11.32
C PRO A 246 1.58 13.99 -12.63
N LYS A 247 2.64 13.85 -13.44
CA LYS A 247 2.74 14.61 -14.70
C LYS A 247 1.53 14.29 -15.58
N PRO A 248 0.87 15.28 -16.18
CA PRO A 248 -0.29 15.08 -17.05
C PRO A 248 0.17 14.46 -18.38
N GLY A 249 0.53 13.17 -18.37
CA GLY A 249 0.93 12.39 -19.54
C GLY A 249 -0.19 11.51 -20.09
N MET A 250 -1.30 11.36 -19.37
CA MET A 250 -2.34 10.40 -19.72
C MET A 250 -3.72 11.06 -19.85
N HIS A 251 -4.43 10.69 -20.91
CA HIS A 251 -5.80 11.11 -21.15
C HIS A 251 -6.75 10.33 -20.23
N ALA A 252 -7.48 11.02 -19.37
CA ALA A 252 -8.54 10.43 -18.55
C ALA A 252 -9.76 10.00 -19.41
N PRO A 253 -10.48 8.93 -19.02
CA PRO A 253 -10.18 8.02 -17.91
C PRO A 253 -8.98 7.13 -18.21
N LEU A 254 -8.21 6.81 -17.16
CA LEU A 254 -7.02 5.99 -17.29
C LEU A 254 -7.39 4.56 -17.69
N PRO A 255 -6.49 3.83 -18.39
CA PRO A 255 -6.81 2.50 -18.90
C PRO A 255 -7.28 1.47 -17.85
N LEU A 256 -6.85 1.63 -16.60
CA LEU A 256 -7.15 0.72 -15.50
C LEU A 256 -8.21 1.28 -14.52
N SER A 257 -8.98 2.29 -14.93
CA SER A 257 -10.12 2.79 -14.12
C SER A 257 -11.43 2.14 -14.56
N PRO A 258 -12.31 1.73 -13.62
CA PRO A 258 -13.64 1.26 -13.97
C PRO A 258 -14.47 2.37 -14.62
N SER A 259 -15.47 1.99 -15.42
CA SER A 259 -16.43 2.97 -15.91
C SER A 259 -17.24 3.57 -14.76
N LEU A 260 -17.78 4.78 -14.95
CA LEU A 260 -18.58 5.45 -13.91
C LEU A 260 -19.78 4.62 -13.44
N VAL A 261 -20.33 3.77 -14.33
CA VAL A 261 -21.45 2.88 -14.03
C VAL A 261 -21.03 1.71 -13.14
N GLU A 262 -19.79 1.24 -13.27
CA GLU A 262 -19.24 0.12 -12.48
C GLU A 262 -18.71 0.57 -11.11
N VAL A 263 -18.35 1.84 -10.94
CA VAL A 263 -17.78 2.40 -9.69
C VAL A 263 -18.57 2.02 -8.43
N PRO A 264 -19.92 2.14 -8.38
CA PRO A 264 -20.68 1.83 -7.16
C PRO A 264 -20.55 0.38 -6.68
N SER A 265 -20.33 -0.59 -7.59
CA SER A 265 -20.06 -1.99 -7.22
C SER A 265 -18.56 -2.28 -7.07
N PHE A 266 -17.71 -1.63 -7.87
CA PHE A 266 -16.28 -1.87 -7.90
C PHE A 266 -15.59 -1.40 -6.62
N ILE A 267 -15.87 -0.17 -6.14
CA ILE A 267 -15.18 0.38 -4.98
C ILE A 267 -15.41 -0.45 -3.70
N PRO A 268 -16.65 -0.84 -3.33
CA PRO A 268 -16.85 -1.70 -2.16
C PRO A 268 -16.14 -3.06 -2.28
N ALA A 269 -16.18 -3.68 -3.46
CA ALA A 269 -15.48 -4.94 -3.73
C ALA A 269 -13.96 -4.78 -3.61
N TRP A 270 -13.40 -3.70 -4.16
CA TRP A 270 -11.99 -3.34 -4.03
C TRP A 270 -11.57 -3.16 -2.58
N LEU A 271 -12.32 -2.35 -1.80
CA LEU A 271 -12.01 -2.13 -0.38
C LEU A 271 -12.02 -3.44 0.41
N LYS A 272 -12.97 -4.34 0.12
CA LYS A 272 -13.03 -5.66 0.75
C LYS A 272 -11.85 -6.54 0.34
N LEU A 273 -11.47 -6.53 -0.93
CA LEU A 273 -10.34 -7.29 -1.46
C LEU A 273 -9.01 -6.79 -0.88
N ALA A 274 -8.77 -5.48 -0.88
CA ALA A 274 -7.54 -4.89 -0.34
C ALA A 274 -7.30 -5.28 1.12
N ARG A 275 -8.36 -5.36 1.95
CA ARG A 275 -8.26 -5.80 3.36
C ARG A 275 -7.72 -7.23 3.52
N ARG A 276 -8.03 -8.14 2.59
CA ARG A 276 -7.55 -9.54 2.61
C ARG A 276 -6.26 -9.75 1.79
N SER A 277 -5.78 -8.72 1.10
CA SER A 277 -4.69 -8.82 0.13
C SER A 277 -3.64 -7.72 0.32
N SER A 278 -3.34 -7.34 1.57
CA SER A 278 -2.34 -6.30 1.89
C SER A 278 -0.97 -6.60 1.30
N VAL A 279 -0.47 -7.84 1.45
CA VAL A 279 0.84 -8.26 0.91
C VAL A 279 0.88 -8.17 -0.62
N PRO A 280 -0.08 -8.77 -1.38
CA PRO A 280 -0.20 -8.54 -2.82
C PRO A 280 -0.24 -7.07 -3.21
N LEU A 281 -1.01 -6.25 -2.49
CA LEU A 281 -1.21 -4.84 -2.80
C LEU A 281 0.08 -4.03 -2.62
N ASP A 282 0.78 -4.21 -1.50
CA ASP A 282 2.08 -3.59 -1.24
C ASP A 282 3.14 -4.01 -2.28
N ALA A 283 3.05 -5.25 -2.79
CA ALA A 283 3.96 -5.78 -3.80
C ALA A 283 3.68 -5.33 -5.24
N VAL A 284 2.58 -4.62 -5.53
CA VAL A 284 2.33 -4.05 -6.87
C VAL A 284 2.12 -2.55 -6.86
N GLU A 285 1.90 -1.94 -5.70
CA GLU A 285 1.78 -0.51 -5.62
C GLU A 285 3.06 0.17 -6.11
N PRO A 286 2.97 1.12 -7.07
CA PRO A 286 4.12 1.89 -7.53
C PRO A 286 4.76 2.67 -6.38
N ARG A 287 5.93 2.24 -5.95
CA ARG A 287 6.76 2.88 -4.92
C ARG A 287 8.24 2.69 -5.29
N GLN A 288 9.10 3.57 -4.77
CA GLN A 288 10.55 3.34 -4.89
C GLN A 288 10.94 2.12 -4.05
N ARG A 289 11.26 1.01 -4.70
CA ARG A 289 11.81 -0.17 -4.03
C ARG A 289 13.33 -0.06 -3.95
N SER A 290 13.86 -0.22 -2.76
CA SER A 290 15.30 -0.42 -2.53
C SER A 290 15.63 -1.90 -2.58
N GLY A 291 16.86 -2.25 -2.95
CA GLY A 291 17.35 -3.62 -2.95
C GLY A 291 17.60 -4.21 -4.34
N SER A 292 18.16 -5.42 -4.36
CA SER A 292 18.52 -6.12 -5.61
C SER A 292 17.29 -6.65 -6.34
N LEU A 293 17.42 -6.85 -7.66
CA LEU A 293 16.36 -7.43 -8.50
C LEU A 293 15.88 -8.79 -7.99
N GLN A 294 16.79 -9.60 -7.44
CA GLN A 294 16.49 -10.91 -6.87
C GLN A 294 15.59 -10.82 -5.63
N LEU A 295 15.84 -9.85 -4.74
CA LEU A 295 14.99 -9.62 -3.56
C LEU A 295 13.60 -9.15 -3.99
N GLN A 296 13.53 -8.21 -4.94
CA GLN A 296 12.25 -7.73 -5.47
C GLN A 296 11.44 -8.86 -6.13
N LEU A 297 12.10 -9.77 -6.86
CA LEU A 297 11.42 -10.94 -7.44
C LEU A 297 10.93 -11.91 -6.37
N LEU A 298 11.72 -12.17 -5.31
CA LEU A 298 11.26 -13.00 -4.19
C LEU A 298 10.02 -12.41 -3.54
N ASP A 299 10.02 -11.11 -3.27
CA ASP A 299 8.89 -10.40 -2.65
C ASP A 299 7.63 -10.49 -3.52
N VAL A 300 7.74 -10.20 -4.82
CA VAL A 300 6.60 -10.22 -5.75
C VAL A 300 6.06 -11.64 -5.96
N VAL A 301 6.92 -12.64 -6.13
CA VAL A 301 6.44 -14.02 -6.33
C VAL A 301 5.82 -14.59 -5.06
N ASN A 302 6.36 -14.26 -3.88
CA ASN A 302 5.71 -14.60 -2.61
C ASN A 302 4.37 -13.90 -2.45
N ALA A 303 4.27 -12.63 -2.89
CA ALA A 303 3.01 -11.90 -2.89
C ALA A 303 1.97 -12.51 -3.84
N ALA A 304 2.38 -13.00 -5.02
CA ALA A 304 1.50 -13.79 -5.90
C ALA A 304 1.01 -15.08 -5.22
N GLU A 305 1.90 -15.80 -4.54
CA GLU A 305 1.51 -16.99 -3.78
C GLU A 305 0.46 -16.65 -2.70
N THR A 306 0.66 -15.55 -1.97
CA THR A 306 -0.31 -15.05 -0.98
C THR A 306 -1.61 -14.62 -1.63
N LEU A 307 -1.59 -13.98 -2.80
CA LEU A 307 -2.79 -13.63 -3.54
C LEU A 307 -3.58 -14.88 -3.92
N HIS A 308 -2.93 -15.89 -4.48
CA HIS A 308 -3.60 -17.14 -4.82
C HIS A 308 -4.29 -17.73 -3.60
N ARG A 309 -3.62 -17.77 -2.44
CA ARG A 309 -4.21 -18.26 -1.18
C ARG A 309 -5.41 -17.45 -0.70
N ALA A 310 -5.43 -16.15 -0.98
CA ALA A 310 -6.53 -15.27 -0.60
C ALA A 310 -7.75 -15.41 -1.51
N LEU A 311 -7.56 -15.86 -2.75
CA LEU A 311 -8.60 -16.00 -3.77
C LEU A 311 -9.12 -17.43 -3.93
N HIS A 312 -8.30 -18.43 -3.60
CA HIS A 312 -8.62 -19.84 -3.80
C HIS A 312 -8.68 -20.59 -2.49
N ASP A 313 -9.67 -21.46 -2.36
CA ASP A 313 -9.72 -22.43 -1.26
C ASP A 313 -8.55 -23.41 -1.38
N GLU A 314 -7.74 -23.53 -0.33
CA GLU A 314 -6.76 -24.60 -0.24
C GLU A 314 -7.45 -25.91 0.18
N PRO A 315 -7.07 -27.06 -0.39
CA PRO A 315 -7.55 -28.35 0.08
C PRO A 315 -7.23 -28.52 1.57
N ALA A 316 -8.25 -28.50 2.43
CA ALA A 316 -8.09 -28.64 3.88
C ALA A 316 -7.50 -30.00 4.27
N GLU A 317 -7.70 -31.01 3.44
CA GLU A 317 -7.22 -32.36 3.64
C GLU A 317 -6.43 -32.86 2.43
N HIS A 318 -5.29 -33.49 2.71
CA HIS A 318 -4.52 -34.24 1.72
C HIS A 318 -4.60 -35.72 2.09
N PRO A 319 -5.60 -36.48 1.57
CA PRO A 319 -5.84 -37.87 1.99
C PRO A 319 -4.61 -38.77 1.87
N PHE A 320 -3.75 -38.53 0.88
CA PHE A 320 -2.48 -39.25 0.76
C PHE A 320 -1.48 -38.88 1.87
N ALA A 321 -1.31 -37.60 2.19
CA ALA A 321 -0.45 -37.18 3.30
C ALA A 321 -0.98 -37.66 4.66
N ALA A 322 -2.30 -37.68 4.85
CA ALA A 322 -2.94 -38.24 6.03
C ALA A 322 -2.67 -39.75 6.16
N ARG A 323 -2.81 -40.52 5.07
CA ARG A 323 -2.45 -41.94 5.04
C ARG A 323 -0.97 -42.16 5.33
N VAL A 324 -0.07 -41.39 4.73
CA VAL A 324 1.37 -41.46 5.02
C VAL A 324 1.64 -41.19 6.50
N ARG A 325 0.99 -40.19 7.10
CA ARG A 325 1.09 -39.90 8.53
C ARG A 325 0.70 -41.08 9.41
N GLU A 326 -0.41 -41.74 9.06
CA GLU A 326 -0.93 -42.89 9.78
C GLU A 326 0.00 -44.09 9.65
N THR A 327 0.50 -44.37 8.45
CA THR A 327 1.49 -45.42 8.20
C THR A 327 2.81 -45.18 8.95
N LEU A 328 3.31 -43.94 8.94
CA LEU A 328 4.51 -43.55 9.69
C LEU A 328 4.32 -43.69 11.19
N ARG A 329 3.13 -43.36 11.72
CA ARG A 329 2.79 -43.59 13.13
C ARG A 329 2.76 -45.07 13.50
N ALA A 330 2.25 -45.92 12.60
CA ALA A 330 2.14 -47.36 12.81
C ALA A 330 3.48 -48.11 12.70
N SER A 331 4.42 -47.61 11.90
CA SER A 331 5.71 -48.28 11.67
C SER A 331 6.61 -48.38 12.91
N GLY A 332 6.51 -47.46 13.87
CA GLY A 332 7.34 -47.43 15.08
C GLY A 332 8.84 -47.15 14.86
N GLU A 333 9.33 -47.22 13.63
CA GLU A 333 10.74 -47.08 13.25
C GLU A 333 11.23 -45.63 13.20
N PHE A 334 10.32 -44.66 13.06
CA PHE A 334 10.66 -43.24 12.94
C PHE A 334 10.36 -42.47 14.22
N ASN A 335 11.28 -41.59 14.63
CA ASN A 335 11.07 -40.67 15.74
C ASN A 335 10.05 -39.56 15.39
N SER A 336 9.66 -38.71 16.35
CA SER A 336 8.65 -37.67 16.12
C SER A 336 9.06 -36.63 15.06
N ASP A 337 10.34 -36.30 14.98
CA ASP A 337 10.84 -35.27 14.07
C ASP A 337 11.02 -35.80 12.65
N GLU A 338 11.45 -37.06 12.49
CA GLU A 338 11.47 -37.76 11.21
C GLU A 338 10.06 -37.94 10.64
N ARG A 339 9.09 -38.33 11.49
CA ARG A 339 7.68 -38.44 11.08
C ARG A 339 7.10 -37.09 10.66
N ARG A 340 7.47 -36.00 11.35
CA ARG A 340 7.09 -34.64 10.97
C ARG A 340 7.73 -34.26 9.62
N SER A 341 9.02 -34.51 9.46
CA SER A 341 9.76 -34.20 8.23
C SER A 341 9.20 -34.93 7.01
N VAL A 342 8.88 -36.23 7.11
CA VAL A 342 8.29 -36.99 6.00
C VAL A 342 6.85 -36.55 5.72
N HIS A 343 6.05 -36.28 6.76
CA HIS A 343 4.71 -35.73 6.59
C HIS A 343 4.73 -34.38 5.88
N ASP A 344 5.63 -33.49 6.28
CA ASP A 344 5.74 -32.15 5.69
C ASP A 344 6.27 -32.24 4.26
N ALA A 345 7.22 -33.13 3.97
CA ALA A 345 7.65 -33.43 2.61
C ALA A 345 6.48 -33.94 1.75
N VAL A 346 5.68 -34.90 2.23
CA VAL A 346 4.52 -35.41 1.48
C VAL A 346 3.44 -34.34 1.33
N LYS A 347 3.19 -33.51 2.34
CA LYS A 347 2.26 -32.39 2.23
C LYS A 347 2.72 -31.38 1.19
N VAL A 348 4.02 -31.08 1.11
CA VAL A 348 4.61 -30.22 0.08
C VAL A 348 4.48 -30.85 -1.31
N PHE A 349 4.68 -32.17 -1.43
CA PHE A 349 4.52 -32.90 -2.70
C PHE A 349 3.06 -33.04 -3.18
N VAL A 350 2.10 -33.11 -2.25
CA VAL A 350 0.66 -33.24 -2.55
C VAL A 350 -0.05 -31.88 -2.61
N GLY A 351 0.59 -30.83 -2.08
CA GLY A 351 0.10 -29.46 -2.11
C GLY A 351 0.12 -28.84 -3.52
N VAL A 352 -0.59 -27.73 -3.68
CA VAL A 352 -0.54 -26.93 -4.91
C VAL A 352 0.84 -26.24 -4.98
N THR A 353 1.64 -26.63 -5.97
CA THR A 353 2.99 -26.10 -6.20
C THR A 353 2.96 -24.62 -6.58
N LEU A 354 4.05 -23.90 -6.37
CA LEU A 354 4.17 -22.49 -6.76
C LEU A 354 3.89 -22.28 -8.25
N GLU A 355 4.42 -23.15 -9.11
CA GLU A 355 4.13 -23.16 -10.56
C GLU A 355 2.62 -23.21 -10.83
N LYS A 356 1.90 -24.15 -10.19
CA LYS A 356 0.45 -24.28 -10.38
C LYS A 356 -0.32 -23.05 -9.89
N ARG A 357 0.14 -22.41 -8.82
CA ARG A 357 -0.49 -21.19 -8.28
C ARG A 357 -0.31 -20.01 -9.23
N LEU A 358 0.89 -19.82 -9.75
CA LEU A 358 1.18 -18.77 -10.72
C LEU A 358 0.39 -19.00 -12.01
N LEU A 359 0.33 -20.24 -12.47
CA LEU A 359 -0.45 -20.62 -13.65
C LEU A 359 -1.95 -20.33 -13.45
N ALA A 360 -2.54 -20.75 -12.32
CA ALA A 360 -3.95 -20.51 -12.02
C ALA A 360 -4.28 -19.00 -12.01
N LEU A 361 -3.47 -18.18 -11.31
CA LEU A 361 -3.66 -16.73 -11.28
C LEU A 361 -3.65 -16.09 -12.67
N ALA A 362 -2.77 -16.56 -13.55
CA ALA A 362 -2.69 -16.05 -14.92
C ALA A 362 -3.87 -16.55 -15.78
N GLU A 363 -4.15 -17.86 -15.76
CA GLU A 363 -5.24 -18.47 -16.54
C GLU A 363 -6.62 -17.89 -16.16
N ASP A 364 -6.83 -17.54 -14.89
CA ASP A 364 -8.06 -16.89 -14.40
C ASP A 364 -8.30 -15.49 -14.99
N LEU A 365 -7.29 -14.85 -15.59
CA LEU A 365 -7.48 -13.60 -16.35
C LEU A 365 -8.22 -13.82 -17.67
N GLY A 366 -8.33 -15.07 -18.11
CA GLY A 366 -8.96 -15.46 -19.36
C GLY A 366 -7.97 -15.63 -20.51
N PRO A 367 -8.37 -16.37 -21.56
CA PRO A 367 -7.50 -16.73 -22.67
C PRO A 367 -6.99 -15.51 -23.44
N ASP A 368 -7.84 -14.51 -23.70
CA ASP A 368 -7.47 -13.33 -24.48
C ASP A 368 -6.36 -12.51 -23.82
N VAL A 369 -6.41 -12.36 -22.48
CA VAL A 369 -5.36 -11.66 -21.72
C VAL A 369 -4.09 -12.50 -21.65
N CYS A 370 -4.23 -13.83 -21.52
CA CYS A 370 -3.10 -14.75 -21.53
C CYS A 370 -2.34 -14.72 -22.87
N GLU A 371 -3.05 -14.80 -23.98
CA GLU A 371 -2.50 -14.68 -25.33
C GLU A 371 -1.79 -13.33 -25.49
N TRP A 372 -2.47 -12.23 -25.14
CA TRP A 372 -1.94 -10.89 -25.27
C TRP A 372 -0.69 -10.61 -24.41
N LEU A 373 -0.69 -11.04 -23.14
CA LEU A 373 0.38 -10.70 -22.19
C LEU A 373 1.58 -11.66 -22.29
N PHE A 374 1.34 -12.94 -22.57
CA PHE A 374 2.37 -13.97 -22.55
C PHE A 374 2.76 -14.51 -23.92
N ASN A 375 2.05 -14.15 -25.00
CA ASN A 375 2.23 -14.73 -26.33
C ASN A 375 2.17 -16.27 -26.27
N ASP A 376 1.09 -16.80 -25.66
CA ASP A 376 0.85 -18.24 -25.39
C ASP A 376 1.88 -18.97 -24.49
N ALA A 377 2.83 -18.23 -23.91
CA ALA A 377 3.89 -18.80 -23.10
C ALA A 377 3.61 -18.80 -21.58
N VAL A 378 2.32 -18.82 -21.17
CA VAL A 378 1.91 -18.76 -19.75
C VAL A 378 2.50 -19.93 -18.94
N ARG A 379 2.42 -21.15 -19.46
CA ARG A 379 2.94 -22.35 -18.77
C ARG A 379 4.47 -22.35 -18.65
N PRO A 380 5.24 -22.09 -19.72
CA PRO A 380 6.68 -21.85 -19.60
C PRO A 380 7.03 -20.77 -18.57
N TRP A 381 6.32 -19.63 -18.58
CA TRP A 381 6.54 -18.54 -17.63
C TRP A 381 6.35 -18.98 -16.17
N ALA A 382 5.23 -19.66 -15.85
CA ALA A 382 4.93 -20.09 -14.49
C ALA A 382 5.99 -21.06 -13.95
N MET A 383 6.44 -22.00 -14.79
CA MET A 383 7.48 -22.98 -14.45
C MET A 383 8.86 -22.33 -14.24
N VAL A 384 9.28 -21.45 -15.17
CA VAL A 384 10.53 -20.71 -15.07
C VAL A 384 10.53 -19.82 -13.81
N THR A 385 9.46 -19.05 -13.60
CA THR A 385 9.35 -18.13 -12.45
C THR A 385 9.40 -18.88 -11.12
N ALA A 386 8.68 -20.00 -11.00
CA ALA A 386 8.73 -20.83 -9.81
C ALA A 386 10.14 -21.43 -9.56
N SER A 387 10.82 -21.85 -10.63
CA SER A 387 12.18 -22.40 -10.56
C SER A 387 13.19 -21.34 -10.10
N ILE A 388 13.12 -20.11 -10.64
CA ILE A 388 13.95 -18.97 -10.21
C ILE A 388 13.72 -18.70 -8.73
N ARG A 389 12.47 -18.54 -8.30
CA ARG A 389 12.13 -18.26 -6.89
C ARG A 389 12.69 -19.34 -5.96
N ASN A 390 12.54 -20.61 -6.32
CA ASN A 390 13.04 -21.72 -5.50
C ASN A 390 14.58 -21.72 -5.41
N ALA A 391 15.27 -21.48 -6.53
CA ALA A 391 16.74 -21.37 -6.52
C ALA A 391 17.23 -20.23 -5.61
N LEU A 392 16.62 -19.05 -5.73
CA LEU A 392 16.95 -17.88 -4.91
C LEU A 392 16.65 -18.11 -3.42
N SER A 393 15.54 -18.79 -3.10
CA SER A 393 15.13 -19.06 -1.72
C SER A 393 16.04 -20.07 -1.02
N HIS A 394 16.59 -21.04 -1.76
CA HIS A 394 17.49 -22.05 -1.21
C HIS A 394 18.96 -21.61 -1.16
N GLY A 395 19.32 -20.52 -1.84
CA GLY A 395 20.67 -19.95 -1.81
C GLY A 395 21.74 -20.78 -2.54
N PHE A 396 21.33 -21.81 -3.28
CA PHE A 396 22.24 -22.65 -4.06
C PHE A 396 22.13 -22.33 -5.55
N PRO A 397 23.26 -22.18 -6.26
CA PRO A 397 23.22 -21.97 -7.71
C PRO A 397 22.62 -23.19 -8.40
N ALA A 398 21.49 -22.99 -9.06
CA ALA A 398 20.86 -24.03 -9.86
C ALA A 398 21.69 -24.31 -11.13
N PRO A 399 21.90 -25.59 -11.52
CA PRO A 399 22.79 -25.97 -12.63
C PRO A 399 22.46 -25.31 -13.98
N HIS A 400 21.19 -24.94 -14.19
CA HIS A 400 20.72 -24.30 -15.43
C HIS A 400 21.00 -22.78 -15.50
N GLY A 401 21.42 -22.15 -14.40
CA GLY A 401 21.82 -20.73 -14.34
C GLY A 401 20.71 -19.70 -14.59
N VAL A 402 19.46 -20.11 -14.82
CA VAL A 402 18.34 -19.21 -15.20
C VAL A 402 18.04 -18.15 -14.13
N HIS A 403 18.33 -18.43 -12.85
CA HIS A 403 18.16 -17.48 -11.74
C HIS A 403 19.20 -16.34 -11.71
N GLU A 404 20.23 -16.43 -12.55
CA GLU A 404 21.24 -15.38 -12.75
C GLU A 404 21.00 -14.60 -14.06
N ASP A 405 20.10 -15.07 -14.91
CA ASP A 405 19.78 -14.46 -16.20
C ASP A 405 19.00 -13.14 -15.97
N PRO A 406 19.57 -11.96 -16.29
CA PRO A 406 18.92 -10.68 -16.03
C PRO A 406 17.59 -10.55 -16.76
N GLY A 407 17.48 -11.11 -17.96
CA GLY A 407 16.27 -11.05 -18.75
C GLY A 407 15.15 -11.88 -18.13
N ALA A 408 15.47 -13.09 -17.68
CA ALA A 408 14.53 -13.94 -16.95
C ALA A 408 14.06 -13.30 -15.63
N LEU A 409 14.97 -12.67 -14.86
CA LEU A 409 14.63 -11.98 -13.63
C LEU A 409 13.71 -10.77 -13.86
N VAL A 410 14.06 -9.89 -14.81
CA VAL A 410 13.24 -8.70 -15.15
C VAL A 410 11.87 -9.12 -15.69
N GLY A 411 11.84 -10.08 -16.60
CA GLY A 411 10.60 -10.60 -17.18
C GLY A 411 9.70 -11.23 -16.13
N ALA A 412 10.27 -12.05 -15.24
CA ALA A 412 9.50 -12.77 -14.22
C ALA A 412 8.95 -11.79 -13.18
N LEU A 413 9.76 -10.80 -12.77
CA LEU A 413 9.32 -9.74 -11.87
C LEU A 413 8.11 -8.99 -12.46
N HIS A 414 8.27 -8.36 -13.62
CA HIS A 414 7.24 -7.47 -14.16
C HIS A 414 5.98 -8.20 -14.65
N LEU A 415 6.10 -9.42 -15.19
CA LEU A 415 4.92 -10.23 -15.52
C LEU A 415 4.17 -10.66 -14.25
N THR A 416 4.89 -11.02 -13.19
CA THR A 416 4.21 -11.38 -11.93
C THR A 416 3.52 -10.16 -11.30
N GLU A 417 4.14 -8.98 -11.34
CA GLU A 417 3.49 -7.73 -10.94
C GLU A 417 2.21 -7.48 -11.75
N ALA A 418 2.28 -7.61 -13.08
CA ALA A 418 1.13 -7.43 -13.95
C ALA A 418 0.01 -8.44 -13.64
N VAL A 419 0.33 -9.72 -13.42
CA VAL A 419 -0.66 -10.74 -13.03
C VAL A 419 -1.34 -10.38 -11.71
N ILE A 420 -0.57 -9.99 -10.69
CA ILE A 420 -1.13 -9.58 -9.39
C ILE A 420 -2.05 -8.36 -9.58
N THR A 421 -1.58 -7.32 -10.27
CA THR A 421 -2.36 -6.09 -10.53
C THR A 421 -3.67 -6.41 -11.25
N LEU A 422 -3.60 -7.15 -12.36
CA LEU A 422 -4.78 -7.47 -13.15
C LEU A 422 -5.74 -8.36 -12.36
N ARG A 423 -5.25 -9.37 -11.62
CA ARG A 423 -6.14 -10.20 -10.79
C ARG A 423 -6.83 -9.39 -9.71
N LEU A 424 -6.12 -8.47 -9.04
CA LEU A 424 -6.74 -7.62 -8.03
C LEU A 424 -7.88 -6.77 -8.64
N LEU A 425 -7.65 -6.19 -9.82
CA LEU A 425 -8.65 -5.37 -10.50
C LEU A 425 -9.84 -6.19 -11.01
N THR A 426 -9.61 -7.33 -11.67
CA THR A 426 -10.69 -8.19 -12.18
C THR A 426 -11.50 -8.81 -11.03
N GLU A 427 -10.85 -9.18 -9.93
CA GLU A 427 -11.52 -9.69 -8.74
C GLU A 427 -12.39 -8.61 -8.05
N ALA A 428 -11.99 -7.35 -8.12
CA ALA A 428 -12.80 -6.22 -7.69
C ALA A 428 -13.94 -5.86 -8.65
N GLY A 429 -14.04 -6.55 -9.79
CA GLY A 429 -15.12 -6.38 -10.77
C GLY A 429 -14.77 -5.52 -11.97
N LEU A 430 -13.49 -5.27 -12.26
CA LEU A 430 -13.10 -4.72 -13.56
C LEU A 430 -13.44 -5.73 -14.66
N SER A 431 -14.20 -5.31 -15.67
CA SER A 431 -14.68 -6.17 -16.76
C SER A 431 -13.54 -6.97 -17.43
N SER A 432 -13.69 -8.29 -17.50
CA SER A 432 -12.73 -9.24 -18.08
C SER A 432 -13.03 -9.63 -19.54
N SER A 433 -13.80 -8.81 -20.26
CA SER A 433 -14.19 -9.07 -21.66
C SER A 433 -13.07 -8.71 -22.66
N ALA A 434 -13.29 -8.93 -23.95
CA ALA A 434 -12.43 -8.45 -25.04
C ALA A 434 -12.15 -6.93 -24.99
N ASP A 435 -12.95 -6.16 -24.25
CA ASP A 435 -12.69 -4.74 -23.99
C ASP A 435 -11.46 -4.53 -23.08
N LEU A 436 -11.13 -5.50 -22.23
CA LEU A 436 -9.99 -5.44 -21.32
C LEU A 436 -8.68 -5.35 -22.11
N THR A 437 -8.40 -6.24 -23.07
CA THR A 437 -7.16 -6.19 -23.86
C THR A 437 -7.01 -4.88 -24.64
N THR A 438 -8.13 -4.31 -25.11
CA THR A 438 -8.16 -2.96 -25.73
C THR A 438 -7.78 -1.87 -24.73
N GLN A 439 -8.28 -1.95 -23.50
CA GLN A 439 -7.88 -1.05 -22.42
C GLN A 439 -6.40 -1.24 -22.07
N LEU A 440 -5.94 -2.47 -21.86
CA LEU A 440 -4.54 -2.79 -21.54
C LEU A 440 -3.57 -2.27 -22.61
N GLY A 441 -3.95 -2.32 -23.89
CA GLY A 441 -3.18 -1.76 -25.01
C GLY A 441 -2.99 -0.23 -24.95
N ARG A 442 -3.81 0.51 -24.18
CA ARG A 442 -3.62 1.95 -23.92
C ARG A 442 -2.70 2.20 -22.73
N HIS A 443 -2.44 1.20 -21.89
CA HIS A 443 -1.52 1.30 -20.77
C HIS A 443 -0.08 1.10 -21.24
N HIS A 444 0.73 2.16 -21.24
CA HIS A 444 2.06 2.15 -21.85
C HIS A 444 2.98 1.04 -21.32
N ARG A 445 3.02 0.83 -19.99
CA ARG A 445 3.85 -0.19 -19.33
C ARG A 445 3.40 -1.61 -19.63
N LEU A 446 2.09 -1.88 -19.61
CA LEU A 446 1.55 -3.21 -19.89
C LEU A 446 1.71 -3.55 -21.37
N ARG A 447 1.49 -2.57 -22.26
CA ARG A 447 1.79 -2.73 -23.69
C ARG A 447 3.28 -3.01 -23.93
N SER A 448 4.18 -2.30 -23.24
CA SER A 448 5.62 -2.57 -23.35
C SER A 448 5.97 -3.97 -22.85
N LEU A 449 5.29 -4.45 -21.80
CA LEU A 449 5.48 -5.76 -21.22
C LEU A 449 4.93 -6.87 -22.12
N ALA A 450 3.75 -6.71 -22.72
CA ALA A 450 3.19 -7.66 -23.68
C ALA A 450 4.08 -7.85 -24.93
N ASN A 451 4.74 -6.77 -25.36
CA ASN A 451 5.67 -6.78 -26.50
C ASN A 451 7.14 -7.05 -26.09
N GLN A 452 7.39 -7.46 -24.85
CA GLN A 452 8.76 -7.71 -24.38
C GLN A 452 9.35 -8.95 -25.08
N SER A 453 10.62 -8.85 -25.45
CA SER A 453 11.42 -9.99 -25.95
C SER A 453 12.62 -10.28 -25.05
N VAL A 454 12.59 -9.79 -23.81
CA VAL A 454 13.69 -9.85 -22.84
C VAL A 454 13.83 -11.25 -22.25
N ALA A 455 12.71 -11.98 -22.11
CA ALA A 455 12.68 -13.37 -21.69
C ALA A 455 11.95 -14.25 -22.73
N ASP A 456 12.68 -15.20 -23.30
CA ASP A 456 12.14 -16.29 -24.13
C ASP A 456 11.73 -17.44 -23.21
N TRP A 457 10.47 -17.44 -22.77
CA TRP A 457 9.98 -18.42 -21.79
C TRP A 457 10.09 -19.86 -22.27
N PRO A 458 9.73 -20.22 -23.52
CA PRO A 458 9.96 -21.57 -24.04
C PRO A 458 11.44 -22.00 -23.99
N ALA A 459 12.38 -21.16 -24.42
CA ALA A 459 13.80 -21.49 -24.39
C ALA A 459 14.34 -21.62 -22.95
N LEU A 460 13.89 -20.76 -22.04
CA LEU A 460 14.23 -20.83 -20.62
C LEU A 460 13.67 -22.10 -19.97
N ALA A 461 12.43 -22.48 -20.29
CA ALA A 461 11.82 -23.72 -19.80
C ALA A 461 12.56 -24.96 -20.33
N HIS A 462 12.97 -24.96 -21.62
CA HIS A 462 13.81 -26.00 -22.20
C HIS A 462 15.14 -26.14 -21.46
N ARG A 463 15.81 -25.02 -21.11
CA ARG A 463 17.06 -25.05 -20.33
C ARG A 463 16.91 -25.69 -18.95
N ILE A 464 15.75 -25.52 -18.31
CA ILE A 464 15.47 -26.08 -16.98
C ILE A 464 15.09 -27.57 -17.09
N ASN A 465 14.20 -27.92 -18.03
CA ASN A 465 13.74 -29.29 -18.22
C ASN A 465 13.53 -29.61 -19.73
N PRO A 466 14.61 -30.04 -20.43
CA PRO A 466 14.56 -30.32 -21.87
C PRO A 466 13.57 -31.42 -22.27
N GLN A 467 13.32 -32.38 -21.36
CA GLN A 467 12.44 -33.52 -21.62
C GLN A 467 10.96 -33.11 -21.66
N GLN A 468 10.57 -32.18 -20.80
CA GLN A 468 9.21 -31.66 -20.72
C GLN A 468 8.95 -30.55 -21.75
N TRP A 469 9.99 -29.80 -22.12
CA TRP A 469 9.90 -28.64 -22.99
C TRP A 469 10.86 -28.78 -24.18
N PRO A 470 10.58 -29.62 -25.19
CA PRO A 470 11.46 -29.76 -26.35
C PRO A 470 11.56 -28.46 -27.15
N GLN A 471 12.71 -28.20 -27.79
CA GLN A 471 12.82 -27.06 -28.69
C GLN A 471 11.81 -27.19 -29.85
N PRO A 472 11.14 -26.09 -30.24
CA PRO A 472 10.31 -26.09 -31.44
C PRO A 472 11.16 -26.48 -32.64
N ARG A 473 10.65 -27.39 -33.47
CA ARG A 473 11.36 -27.78 -34.70
C ARG A 473 11.39 -26.59 -35.65
N PRO A 474 12.48 -26.38 -36.39
CA PRO A 474 12.61 -25.24 -37.31
C PRO A 474 11.59 -25.22 -38.46
N ASP A 475 10.75 -26.24 -38.61
CA ASP A 475 9.76 -26.38 -39.69
C ASP A 475 8.32 -25.98 -39.31
N ASP A 476 8.06 -25.55 -38.07
CA ASP A 476 6.70 -25.22 -37.56
C ASP A 476 6.42 -23.69 -37.46
N SER A 477 7.16 -22.85 -38.18
CA SER A 477 6.96 -21.37 -38.24
C SER A 477 6.51 -20.85 -39.59
#